data_AF-A0A7V5R880-F1
#
_entry.id   AF-A0A7V5R880-F1
#
_cell.length_a   1.000
_cell.length_b   1.000
_cell.length_c   1.000
_cell.angle_alpha   90.00
_cell.angle_beta   90.00
_cell.angle_gamma   90.00
#
_symmetry.space_group_name_H-M   'P 1'
#
loop_
_entity.id
_entity.type
_entity.pdbx_description
1 polymer ?
#
loop_
_entity_poly.entity_id
_entity_poly.type
_entity_poly.pdbx_seq_one_letter_code
_entity_poly.pdbx_strand_id
1 'polypeptide(L)'
;MSELTPEIYPLMPLRDIVLFPGMVAPLVVGRKKSIRALESAMESRTLIFLVTQKESAVDDPEPEHLYKIGTLASVMQLLRLPDGTIKALVEGKRRAKMTSIYKGSDFFSIEVEELPDIDRQSEDVAAYVRELKRAFEQYARMNKKLPKEVLKSVNAVEDPSRLVDLICSH
;
A
#
# COMPACT_ATOMS: atom_id res chain seq x y z
N MET A 1 -22.91 -24.59 2.09
CA MET A 1 -22.37 -23.41 1.41
C MET A 1 -22.25 -22.35 2.48
N SER A 2 -21.06 -22.10 3.03
CA SER A 2 -20.89 -21.03 4.02
C SER A 2 -21.11 -19.70 3.30
N GLU A 3 -22.08 -18.92 3.76
CA GLU A 3 -22.19 -17.51 3.37
C GLU A 3 -20.85 -16.86 3.71
N LEU A 4 -20.08 -16.48 2.69
CA LEU A 4 -18.89 -15.67 2.88
C LEU A 4 -19.39 -14.30 3.32
N THR A 5 -19.33 -14.05 4.62
CA THR A 5 -19.51 -12.70 5.16
C THR A 5 -18.47 -11.80 4.50
N PRO A 6 -18.87 -10.68 3.86
CA PRO A 6 -17.93 -9.77 3.24
C PRO A 6 -16.92 -9.28 4.28
N GLU A 7 -15.63 -9.35 3.96
CA GLU A 7 -14.60 -8.79 4.83
C GLU A 7 -14.60 -7.27 4.71
N ILE A 8 -14.83 -6.60 5.83
CA ILE A 8 -14.91 -5.14 5.92
C ILE A 8 -13.62 -4.60 6.52
N TYR A 9 -13.01 -3.64 5.84
CA TYR A 9 -11.72 -3.06 6.21
C TYR A 9 -11.83 -1.56 6.50
N PRO A 10 -11.14 -1.02 7.52
CA PRO A 10 -10.98 0.41 7.69
C PRO A 10 -10.29 1.03 6.47
N LEU A 11 -10.74 2.21 6.05
CA LEU A 11 -10.18 2.97 4.93
C LEU A 11 -9.34 4.13 5.44
N MET A 12 -8.09 4.23 4.96
CA MET A 12 -7.26 5.42 5.17
C MET A 12 -6.75 5.99 3.84
N PRO A 13 -7.18 7.22 3.49
CA PRO A 13 -6.63 7.96 2.37
C PRO A 13 -5.16 8.38 2.57
N LEU A 14 -4.35 8.26 1.52
CA LEU A 14 -2.95 8.70 1.44
C LEU A 14 -2.83 9.92 0.50
N ARG A 15 -1.94 10.86 0.81
CA ARG A 15 -1.74 12.07 -0.03
C ARG A 15 -0.59 11.92 -1.02
N ASP A 16 0.59 11.61 -0.49
CA ASP A 16 1.85 11.79 -1.21
C ASP A 16 2.58 10.46 -1.44
N ILE A 17 1.90 9.34 -1.23
CA ILE A 17 2.47 8.01 -1.33
C ILE A 17 1.44 7.01 -1.86
N VAL A 18 1.93 6.10 -2.70
CA VAL A 18 1.25 4.86 -3.09
C VAL A 18 1.99 3.73 -2.40
N LEU A 19 1.29 2.92 -1.61
CA LEU A 19 1.90 1.78 -0.94
C LEU A 19 1.81 0.54 -1.85
N PHE A 20 2.93 -0.11 -2.13
CA PHE A 20 2.98 -1.35 -2.90
C PHE A 20 3.03 -2.59 -2.00
N PRO A 21 2.60 -3.77 -2.46
CA PRO A 21 2.83 -5.03 -1.76
C PRO A 21 4.30 -5.23 -1.38
N GLY A 22 4.56 -5.67 -0.15
CA GLY A 22 5.90 -5.86 0.42
C GLY A 22 6.59 -4.57 0.87
N MET A 23 6.06 -3.38 0.55
CA MET A 23 6.62 -2.11 0.98
C MET A 23 6.31 -1.85 2.45
N VAL A 24 7.35 -1.57 3.25
CA VAL A 24 7.22 -1.09 4.63
C VAL A 24 7.45 0.42 4.64
N ALA A 25 6.45 1.19 5.07
CA ALA A 25 6.50 2.65 5.03
C ALA A 25 6.12 3.28 6.37
N PRO A 26 6.87 4.28 6.87
CA PRO A 26 6.44 5.11 7.98
C PRO A 26 5.44 6.16 7.49
N LEU A 27 4.30 6.28 8.16
CA LEU A 27 3.27 7.29 7.89
C LEU A 27 3.11 8.21 9.10
N VAL A 28 3.01 9.52 8.88
CA VAL A 28 2.67 10.49 9.92
C VAL A 28 1.23 10.94 9.68
N VAL A 29 0.37 10.72 10.67
CA VAL A 29 -1.07 10.88 10.55
C VAL A 29 -1.59 11.83 11.62
N GLY A 30 -2.25 12.91 11.20
CA GLY A 30 -2.85 13.91 12.09
C GLY A 30 -4.37 13.99 12.04
N ARG A 31 -5.03 13.43 11.00
CA ARG A 31 -6.49 13.49 10.88
C ARG A 31 -7.13 12.49 11.83
N LYS A 32 -8.14 12.97 12.59
CA LYS A 32 -8.88 12.14 13.55
C LYS A 32 -9.43 10.86 12.92
N LYS A 33 -10.08 10.95 11.75
CA LYS A 33 -10.63 9.78 11.04
C LYS A 33 -9.55 8.75 10.69
N SER A 34 -8.41 9.21 10.15
CA SER A 34 -7.29 8.33 9.79
C SER A 34 -6.63 7.68 11.00
N ILE A 35 -6.48 8.42 12.11
CA ILE A 35 -6.00 7.87 13.39
C ILE A 35 -6.93 6.76 13.87
N ARG A 36 -8.25 6.99 13.84
CA ARG A 36 -9.24 5.99 14.25
C ARG A 36 -9.22 4.74 13.38
N ALA A 37 -9.06 4.89 12.07
CA ALA A 37 -8.94 3.75 11.15
C ALA A 37 -7.70 2.87 11.48
N LEU A 38 -6.56 3.50 11.78
CA LEU A 38 -5.34 2.80 12.19
C LEU A 38 -5.48 2.09 13.53
N GLU A 39 -6.02 2.78 14.55
CA GLU A 39 -6.29 2.21 15.87
C GLU A 39 -7.23 1.00 15.75
N SER A 40 -8.34 1.16 15.02
CA SER A 40 -9.32 0.09 14.79
C SER A 40 -8.72 -1.13 14.09
N ALA A 41 -7.89 -0.92 13.06
CA ALA A 41 -7.21 -2.02 12.37
C ALA A 41 -6.26 -2.78 13.31
N MET A 42 -5.49 -2.05 14.12
CA MET A 42 -4.52 -2.65 15.05
C MET A 42 -5.20 -3.39 16.21
N GLU A 43 -6.25 -2.80 16.81
CA GLU A 43 -7.02 -3.40 17.91
C GLU A 43 -7.76 -4.66 17.47
N SER A 44 -8.38 -4.62 16.28
CA SER A 44 -9.13 -5.74 15.73
C SER A 44 -8.25 -6.78 15.03
N ARG A 45 -6.92 -6.54 14.96
CA ARG A 45 -5.95 -7.39 14.24
C ARG A 45 -6.37 -7.67 12.79
N THR A 46 -6.98 -6.69 12.15
CA THR A 46 -7.40 -6.75 10.75
C THR A 46 -6.45 -5.93 9.88
N LEU A 47 -6.57 -6.08 8.55
CA LEU A 47 -5.87 -5.22 7.60
C LEU A 47 -6.54 -3.85 7.53
N ILE A 48 -5.80 -2.87 7.05
CA ILE A 48 -6.30 -1.54 6.68
C ILE A 48 -6.19 -1.38 5.18
N PHE A 49 -7.20 -0.80 4.54
CA PHE A 49 -7.13 -0.45 3.12
C PHE A 49 -6.57 0.96 2.96
N LEU A 50 -5.43 1.04 2.29
CA LEU A 50 -4.72 2.29 2.02
C LEU A 50 -4.88 2.66 0.56
N VAL A 51 -5.34 3.88 0.31
CA VAL A 51 -5.58 4.34 -1.06
C VAL A 51 -5.22 5.79 -1.24
N THR A 52 -4.61 6.10 -2.37
CA THR A 52 -4.19 7.47 -2.65
C THR A 52 -5.38 8.34 -3.04
N GLN A 53 -5.32 9.61 -2.66
CA GLN A 53 -6.26 10.66 -3.10
C GLN A 53 -5.89 11.09 -4.52
N LYS A 54 -6.89 11.43 -5.34
CA LYS A 54 -6.68 12.01 -6.67
C LYS A 54 -6.05 13.40 -6.59
N GLU A 55 -6.47 14.17 -5.59
CA GLU A 55 -5.99 15.52 -5.34
C GLU A 55 -5.47 15.61 -3.90
N SER A 56 -4.17 15.86 -3.74
CA SER A 56 -3.53 15.92 -2.42
C SER A 56 -4.02 17.10 -1.58
N ALA A 57 -4.54 18.17 -2.19
CA ALA A 57 -5.02 19.36 -1.48
C ALA A 57 -6.31 19.14 -0.67
N VAL A 58 -7.06 18.05 -0.89
CA VAL A 58 -8.32 17.80 -0.20
C VAL A 58 -8.06 17.29 1.23
N ASP A 59 -8.50 18.02 2.25
CA ASP A 59 -8.30 17.68 3.66
C ASP A 59 -9.25 16.59 4.19
N ASP A 60 -10.50 16.56 3.74
CA ASP A 60 -11.46 15.51 4.08
C ASP A 60 -11.98 14.86 2.79
N PRO A 61 -11.21 13.91 2.21
CA PRO A 61 -11.55 13.32 0.93
C PRO A 61 -12.77 12.41 1.08
N GLU A 62 -13.87 12.80 0.44
CA GLU A 62 -14.98 11.89 0.16
C GLU A 62 -14.57 10.79 -0.82
N PRO A 63 -15.28 9.65 -0.86
CA PRO A 63 -14.98 8.52 -1.74
C PRO A 63 -14.67 8.83 -3.20
N GLU A 64 -15.33 9.83 -3.77
CA GLU A 64 -15.16 10.19 -5.19
C GLU A 64 -13.78 10.80 -5.47
N HIS A 65 -13.14 11.35 -4.43
CA HIS A 65 -11.78 11.89 -4.49
C HIS A 65 -10.70 10.79 -4.37
N LEU A 66 -11.07 9.54 -4.15
CA LEU A 66 -10.14 8.43 -3.97
C LEU A 66 -9.98 7.63 -5.26
N TYR A 67 -8.80 7.03 -5.45
CA TYR A 67 -8.67 5.94 -6.40
C TYR A 67 -9.49 4.72 -5.94
N LYS A 68 -9.85 3.84 -6.89
CA LYS A 68 -10.61 2.61 -6.57
C LYS A 68 -9.72 1.44 -6.19
N ILE A 69 -8.48 1.44 -6.67
CA ILE A 69 -7.49 0.41 -6.38
C ILE A 69 -6.53 0.97 -5.34
N GLY A 70 -6.32 0.19 -4.29
CA GLY A 70 -5.40 0.49 -3.22
C GLY A 70 -4.72 -0.79 -2.74
N THR A 71 -4.14 -0.70 -1.56
CA THR A 71 -3.36 -1.78 -0.97
C THR A 71 -3.91 -2.11 0.41
N LEU A 72 -4.28 -3.36 0.61
CA LEU A 72 -4.49 -3.92 1.94
C LEU A 72 -3.13 -4.00 2.63
N ALA A 73 -3.05 -3.45 3.84
CA ALA A 73 -1.82 -3.35 4.60
C ALA A 73 -2.03 -3.78 6.05
N SER A 74 -0.96 -4.28 6.68
CA SER A 74 -0.96 -4.51 8.12
C SER A 74 -0.38 -3.30 8.85
N VAL A 75 -1.02 -2.89 9.94
CA VAL A 75 -0.47 -1.88 10.87
C VAL A 75 0.49 -2.60 11.83
N MET A 76 1.78 -2.36 11.67
CA MET A 76 2.83 -3.03 12.46
C MET A 76 3.05 -2.34 13.81
N GLN A 77 3.01 -1.01 13.82
CA GLN A 77 3.29 -0.21 15.01
C GLN A 77 2.57 1.13 14.93
N LEU A 78 2.10 1.62 16.08
CA LEU A 78 1.61 2.98 16.27
C LEU A 78 2.40 3.65 17.40
N LEU A 79 2.91 4.84 17.15
CA LEU A 79 3.60 5.67 18.13
C LEU A 79 2.93 7.04 18.18
N ARG A 80 2.31 7.38 19.31
CA ARG A 80 1.71 8.69 19.53
C ARG A 80 2.80 9.71 19.86
N LEU A 81 2.82 10.81 19.12
CA LEU A 81 3.78 11.90 19.30
C LEU A 81 3.22 12.97 20.26
N PRO A 82 4.09 13.81 20.87
CA PRO A 82 3.65 14.83 21.83
C PRO A 82 2.69 15.88 21.26
N ASP A 83 2.73 16.10 19.94
CA ASP A 83 1.85 17.02 19.21
C ASP A 83 0.45 16.43 18.92
N GLY A 84 0.21 15.18 19.35
CA GLY A 84 -1.05 14.47 19.15
C GLY A 84 -1.15 13.71 17.83
N THR A 85 -0.17 13.84 16.92
CA THR A 85 -0.10 13.02 15.70
C THR A 85 0.33 11.59 16.02
N ILE A 86 0.10 10.67 15.09
CA ILE A 86 0.56 9.29 15.20
C ILE A 86 1.56 9.01 14.08
N LYS A 87 2.71 8.47 14.47
CA LYS A 87 3.63 7.81 13.54
C LYS A 87 3.26 6.32 13.47
N ALA A 88 2.78 5.89 12.32
CA ALA A 88 2.44 4.49 12.03
C ALA A 88 3.53 3.84 11.19
N LEU A 89 3.83 2.57 11.44
CA LEU A 89 4.59 1.72 10.52
C LEU A 89 3.62 0.73 9.89
N VAL A 90 3.51 0.74 8.57
CA VAL A 90 2.61 -0.14 7.81
C VAL A 90 3.38 -0.97 6.80
N GLU A 91 2.87 -2.15 6.50
CA GLU A 91 3.39 -3.04 5.47
C GLU A 91 2.29 -3.38 4.46
N GLY A 92 2.53 -3.06 3.19
CA GLY A 92 1.62 -3.43 2.11
C GLY A 92 1.59 -4.94 1.92
N LYS A 93 0.40 -5.53 1.78
CA LYS A 93 0.22 -6.97 1.63
C LYS A 93 -0.25 -7.36 0.25
N ARG A 94 -1.40 -6.83 -0.18
CA ARG A 94 -2.05 -7.23 -1.44
C ARG A 94 -2.78 -6.05 -2.05
N ARG A 95 -2.88 -6.03 -3.38
CA ARG A 95 -3.74 -5.09 -4.10
C ARG A 95 -5.19 -5.51 -3.92
N ALA A 96 -6.07 -4.53 -3.78
CA ALA A 96 -7.50 -4.78 -3.79
C ALA A 96 -8.23 -3.59 -4.41
N LYS A 97 -9.42 -3.88 -4.93
CA LYS A 97 -10.33 -2.90 -5.50
C LYS A 97 -11.50 -2.70 -4.56
N MET A 98 -11.73 -1.46 -4.18
CA MET A 98 -12.88 -1.07 -3.37
C MET A 98 -14.19 -1.32 -4.13
N THR A 99 -15.12 -2.05 -3.52
CA THR A 99 -16.42 -2.43 -4.12
C THR A 99 -17.59 -1.71 -3.47
N SER A 100 -17.57 -1.60 -2.14
CA SER A 100 -18.62 -0.94 -1.33
C SER A 100 -17.99 -0.04 -0.28
N ILE A 101 -18.70 1.03 0.10
CA ILE A 101 -18.24 1.98 1.12
C ILE A 101 -19.33 2.20 2.16
N TYR A 102 -18.93 2.08 3.41
CA TYR A 102 -19.75 2.28 4.58
C TYR A 102 -19.29 3.56 5.29
N LYS A 103 -20.17 4.56 5.30
CA LYS A 103 -19.91 5.81 6.02
C LYS A 103 -20.17 5.60 7.51
N GLY A 104 -19.10 5.44 8.29
CA GLY A 104 -19.14 5.43 9.76
C GLY A 104 -18.94 6.83 10.34
N SER A 105 -19.30 7.01 11.62
CA SER A 105 -19.07 8.25 12.37
C SER A 105 -17.58 8.56 12.57
N ASP A 106 -16.77 7.51 12.74
CA ASP A 106 -15.36 7.64 13.13
C ASP A 106 -14.39 7.56 11.94
N PHE A 107 -14.71 6.75 10.93
CA PHE A 107 -13.95 6.59 9.69
C PHE A 107 -14.80 5.85 8.66
N PHE A 108 -14.35 5.83 7.40
CA PHE A 108 -14.96 5.01 6.36
C PHE A 108 -14.49 3.57 6.48
N SER A 109 -15.40 2.62 6.29
CA SER A 109 -15.07 1.21 6.12
C SER A 109 -15.48 0.75 4.74
N ILE A 110 -14.83 -0.27 4.20
CA ILE A 110 -15.08 -0.71 2.82
C ILE A 110 -15.11 -2.22 2.70
N GLU A 111 -15.81 -2.69 1.68
CA GLU A 111 -15.56 -4.01 1.10
C GLU A 111 -14.56 -3.89 -0.05
N VAL A 112 -13.84 -4.97 -0.28
CA VAL A 112 -12.87 -5.07 -1.36
C VAL A 112 -13.00 -6.37 -2.12
N GLU A 113 -12.62 -6.30 -3.39
CA GLU A 113 -12.27 -7.44 -4.24
C GLU A 113 -10.75 -7.51 -4.30
N GLU A 114 -10.14 -8.58 -3.78
CA GLU A 114 -8.68 -8.76 -3.90
C GLU A 114 -8.28 -8.92 -5.37
N LEU A 115 -7.15 -8.30 -5.73
CA LEU A 115 -6.56 -8.38 -7.06
C LEU A 115 -5.28 -9.22 -6.95
N PRO A 116 -5.37 -10.56 -7.01
CA PRO A 116 -4.20 -11.42 -6.96
C PRO A 116 -3.31 -11.19 -8.17
N ASP A 117 -2.00 -11.34 -7.98
CA ASP A 117 -1.06 -11.28 -9.07
C ASP A 117 -1.34 -12.41 -10.08
N ILE A 118 -1.26 -12.09 -11.36
CA ILE A 118 -1.46 -13.06 -12.43
C ILE A 118 -0.09 -13.69 -12.71
N ASP A 119 0.09 -14.95 -12.30
CA ASP A 119 1.27 -15.71 -12.68
C ASP A 119 1.17 -16.08 -14.17
N ARG A 120 1.84 -15.29 -15.00
CA ARG A 120 2.01 -15.56 -16.43
C ARG A 120 3.48 -15.83 -16.70
N GLN A 121 3.86 -17.10 -16.67
CA GLN A 121 5.19 -17.51 -17.11
C GLN A 121 5.22 -17.62 -18.63
N SER A 122 6.00 -16.75 -19.27
CA SER A 122 6.27 -16.77 -20.70
C SER A 122 7.71 -16.32 -20.96
N GLU A 123 8.27 -16.71 -22.11
CA GLU A 123 9.62 -16.29 -22.52
C GLU A 123 9.74 -14.76 -22.56
N ASP A 124 8.67 -14.08 -22.99
CA ASP A 124 8.58 -12.61 -23.01
C ASP A 124 8.72 -12.01 -21.60
N VAL A 125 8.02 -12.56 -20.61
CA VAL A 125 8.11 -12.09 -19.21
C VAL A 125 9.54 -12.23 -18.68
N ALA A 126 10.21 -13.36 -18.96
CA ALA A 126 11.60 -13.55 -18.58
C ALA A 126 12.53 -12.53 -19.26
N ALA A 127 12.26 -12.16 -20.52
CA ALA A 127 13.00 -11.12 -21.23
C ALA A 127 12.78 -9.73 -20.61
N TYR A 128 11.54 -9.37 -20.31
CA TYR A 128 11.21 -8.10 -19.64
C TYR A 128 11.85 -7.99 -18.26
N VAL A 129 11.85 -9.06 -17.46
CA VAL A 129 12.50 -9.08 -16.14
C VAL A 129 13.99 -8.77 -16.25
N ARG A 130 14.69 -9.38 -17.22
CA ARG A 130 16.13 -9.11 -17.44
C ARG A 130 16.37 -7.65 -17.82
N GLU A 131 15.57 -7.12 -18.75
CA GLU A 131 15.73 -5.73 -19.19
C GLU A 131 15.40 -4.73 -18.09
N LEU A 132 14.36 -5.00 -17.29
CA LEU A 132 13.97 -4.17 -16.15
C LEU A 132 15.07 -4.11 -15.08
N LYS A 133 15.68 -5.26 -14.73
CA LYS A 133 16.82 -5.30 -13.80
C LYS A 133 18.01 -4.50 -14.34
N ARG A 134 18.33 -4.66 -15.62
CA ARG A 134 19.41 -3.91 -16.29
C ARG A 134 19.16 -2.40 -16.30
N ALA A 135 17.93 -1.98 -16.60
CA ALA A 135 17.53 -0.57 -16.58
C ALA A 135 17.61 0.01 -15.16
N PHE A 136 17.14 -0.72 -14.15
CA PHE A 136 17.22 -0.30 -12.76
C PHE A 136 18.66 -0.19 -12.25
N GLU A 137 19.56 -1.09 -12.67
CA GLU A 137 20.98 -0.99 -12.35
C GLU A 137 21.61 0.30 -12.91
N GLN A 138 21.26 0.68 -14.15
CA GLN A 138 21.72 1.93 -14.75
C GLN A 138 21.20 3.13 -13.96
N TYR A 139 19.91 3.14 -13.60
CA TYR A 139 19.31 4.15 -12.74
C TYR A 139 20.04 4.25 -11.38
N ALA A 140 20.31 3.12 -10.71
CA ALA A 140 20.98 3.07 -9.43
C ALA A 140 22.41 3.67 -9.47
N ARG A 141 23.13 3.50 -10.59
CA ARG A 141 24.46 4.10 -10.78
C ARG A 141 24.41 5.63 -10.89
N MET A 142 23.30 6.16 -11.40
CA MET A 142 23.09 7.61 -11.55
C MET A 142 22.51 8.24 -10.28
N ASN A 143 21.65 7.53 -9.56
CA ASN A 143 21.02 8.00 -8.32
C ASN A 143 21.85 7.66 -7.08
N LYS A 144 22.75 8.57 -6.68
CA LYS A 144 23.61 8.41 -5.49
C LYS A 144 22.87 8.29 -4.16
N LYS A 145 21.56 8.57 -4.10
CA LYS A 145 20.75 8.43 -2.89
C LYS A 145 20.29 6.99 -2.66
N LEU A 146 20.35 6.13 -3.68
CA LEU A 146 19.88 4.75 -3.57
C LEU A 146 20.90 3.89 -2.80
N PRO A 147 20.51 3.22 -1.70
CA PRO A 147 21.41 2.33 -0.99
C PRO A 147 21.81 1.13 -1.86
N LYS A 148 23.07 0.69 -1.79
CA LYS A 148 23.57 -0.47 -2.54
C LYS A 148 22.80 -1.77 -2.25
N GLU A 149 22.27 -1.89 -1.04
CA GLU A 149 21.46 -3.06 -0.64
C GLU A 149 20.16 -3.17 -1.45
N VAL A 150 19.57 -2.05 -1.89
CA VAL A 150 18.37 -2.09 -2.75
C VAL A 150 18.67 -2.79 -4.06
N LEU A 151 19.81 -2.49 -4.69
CA LEU A 151 20.20 -3.12 -5.95
C LEU A 151 20.42 -4.64 -5.78
N LYS A 152 20.99 -5.07 -4.65
CA LYS A 152 21.13 -6.50 -4.35
C LYS A 152 19.77 -7.17 -4.21
N SER A 153 18.85 -6.56 -3.47
CA SER A 153 17.49 -7.06 -3.30
C SER A 153 16.77 -7.19 -4.64
N VAL A 154 16.81 -6.15 -5.49
CA VAL A 154 16.21 -6.18 -6.84
C VAL A 154 16.77 -7.32 -7.69
N ASN A 155 18.08 -7.55 -7.64
CA ASN A 155 18.69 -8.64 -8.40
C ASN A 155 18.29 -10.04 -7.88
N ALA A 156 18.05 -10.18 -6.58
CA ALA A 156 17.68 -11.44 -5.94
C ALA A 156 16.20 -11.82 -6.10
N VAL A 157 15.31 -10.88 -6.44
CA VAL A 157 13.88 -11.19 -6.64
C VAL A 157 13.67 -11.95 -7.95
N GLU A 158 13.03 -13.12 -7.86
CA GLU A 158 12.68 -13.96 -9.02
C GLU A 158 11.24 -13.72 -9.50
N ASP A 159 10.32 -13.47 -8.57
CA ASP A 159 8.92 -13.21 -8.89
C ASP A 159 8.75 -11.87 -9.63
N PRO A 160 8.19 -11.86 -10.86
CA PRO A 160 8.07 -10.64 -11.66
C PRO A 160 7.22 -9.55 -11.01
N SER A 161 6.11 -9.92 -10.35
CA SER A 161 5.20 -8.96 -9.72
C SER A 161 5.87 -8.26 -8.54
N ARG A 162 6.53 -9.04 -7.66
CA ARG A 162 7.31 -8.52 -6.54
C ARG A 162 8.51 -7.69 -7.00
N LEU A 163 9.13 -8.04 -8.14
CA LEU A 163 10.21 -7.25 -8.71
C LEU A 163 9.73 -5.85 -9.08
N VAL A 164 8.59 -5.76 -9.79
CA VAL A 164 8.00 -4.49 -10.19
C VAL A 164 7.61 -3.67 -8.97
N ASP A 165 7.02 -4.28 -7.95
CA ASP A 165 6.63 -3.61 -6.70
C ASP A 165 7.82 -3.06 -5.94
N LEU A 166 8.89 -3.85 -5.83
CA LEU A 166 10.13 -3.41 -5.20
C LEU A 166 10.75 -2.23 -5.94
N ILE A 167 10.82 -2.30 -7.28
CA ILE A 167 11.35 -1.20 -8.10
C ILE A 167 10.49 0.06 -7.95
N CYS A 168 9.16 -0.04 -7.98
CA CYS A 168 8.27 1.11 -7.83
C CYS A 168 8.33 1.77 -6.44
N SER A 169 8.84 1.06 -5.43
CA SER A 169 8.97 1.58 -4.06
C SER A 169 10.19 2.49 -3.84
N HIS A 170 11.03 2.72 -4.86
CA HIS A 170 12.31 3.45 -4.80
C HIS A 170 12.47 4.52 -5.88
#